data_AF-A0AA38VJT3-F1
#
_entry.id   AF-A0AA38VJT3-F1
#
_cell.length_a   1.000
_cell.length_b   1.000
_cell.length_c   1.000
_cell.angle_alpha   90.00
_cell.angle_beta   90.00
_cell.angle_gamma   90.00
#
_symmetry.space_group_name_H-M   'P 1'
#
loop_
_entity.id
_entity.type
_entity.pdbx_description
1 polymer ?
#
loop_
_entity_poly.entity_id
_entity_poly.type
_entity_poly.pdbx_seq_one_letter_code
_entity_poly.pdbx_strand_id
1 'polypeptide(L)'
;MEEISNPRRILAVSLENSTQHLSQVIKDLTGSHPSPASPSLAGSTHHLPLKTAYYSVEVPIWLDVVGSPSEWAASFLTPEAREVLAVLGGVVVVFPLSAPSSSPSPPSSSGGTAAPSTSDAAPATAAAAAAAADPRKELIAQVGRVVREGLGGWEWDGVGLGVGVGEADGGQEELEAWDECCAEWGLEFVHARGQKGEERNEFGEKVGIPRVLEALESNDWAMAGAGGDGEDDGSEFGEFADAAPSERRREGLLGKEEDIEDEDNGSELNPEDLDFGFDREDFAGLRQAIWSAGKEGVDAGGEDDEEIGEEDVRKIERMMRKLQAVRDTSSGLPEEQRKRMARQAVGEVMKEL
;
A
#
# COMPACT_ATOMS: atom_id res chain seq x y z
N MET A 1 -7.03 -24.47 -12.05
CA MET A 1 -7.12 -23.21 -12.79
C MET A 1 -8.46 -22.63 -12.43
N GLU A 2 -8.45 -21.69 -11.50
CA GLU A 2 -9.61 -20.95 -11.03
C GLU A 2 -10.03 -19.91 -12.08
N GLU A 3 -11.33 -19.66 -12.21
CA GLU A 3 -11.86 -18.64 -13.13
C GLU A 3 -12.47 -17.51 -12.31
N ILE A 4 -11.87 -16.32 -12.36
CA ILE A 4 -12.34 -15.16 -11.59
C ILE A 4 -13.36 -14.41 -12.45
N SER A 5 -14.64 -14.52 -12.09
CA SER A 5 -15.75 -13.97 -12.87
C SER A 5 -16.04 -12.50 -12.60
N ASN A 6 -15.69 -11.98 -11.41
CA ASN A 6 -15.86 -10.58 -11.05
C ASN A 6 -14.56 -10.02 -10.45
N PRO A 7 -13.56 -9.71 -11.30
CA PRO A 7 -12.28 -9.23 -10.81
C PRO A 7 -12.30 -7.76 -10.41
N ARG A 8 -11.35 -7.40 -9.55
CA ARG A 8 -10.90 -6.01 -9.34
C ARG A 8 -10.40 -5.40 -10.65
N ARG A 9 -10.22 -4.08 -10.66
CA ARG A 9 -9.95 -3.30 -11.88
C ARG A 9 -8.58 -2.64 -11.84
N ILE A 10 -8.07 -2.36 -13.03
CA ILE A 10 -6.86 -1.56 -13.22
C ILE A 10 -7.28 -0.15 -13.62
N LEU A 11 -6.73 0.87 -12.98
CA LEU A 11 -6.82 2.25 -13.42
C LEU A 11 -5.50 2.66 -14.09
N ALA A 12 -5.51 2.86 -15.41
CA ALA A 12 -4.36 3.30 -16.17
C ALA A 12 -4.48 4.79 -16.53
N VAL A 13 -3.52 5.59 -16.07
CA VAL A 13 -3.58 7.05 -16.08
C VAL A 13 -2.39 7.62 -16.86
N SER A 14 -2.63 8.64 -17.66
CA SER A 14 -1.56 9.41 -18.33
C SER A 14 -1.95 10.88 -18.48
N LEU A 15 -0.98 11.76 -18.72
CA LEU A 15 -1.26 13.16 -19.08
C LEU A 15 -1.90 13.27 -20.47
N GLU A 16 -2.69 14.32 -20.72
CA GLU A 16 -3.31 14.61 -22.03
C GLU A 16 -2.33 14.58 -23.20
N ASN A 17 -1.16 15.18 -23.02
CA ASN A 17 -0.09 15.21 -24.01
C ASN A 17 0.59 13.85 -24.24
N SER A 18 0.29 12.85 -23.42
CA SER A 18 0.93 11.53 -23.39
C SER A 18 -0.02 10.40 -23.78
N THR A 19 -1.23 10.71 -24.23
CA THR A 19 -2.28 9.74 -24.62
C THR A 19 -1.78 8.67 -25.62
N GLN A 20 -0.86 9.02 -26.53
CA GLN A 20 -0.28 8.06 -27.48
C GLN A 20 0.54 6.98 -26.77
N HIS A 21 1.30 7.33 -25.73
CA HIS A 21 2.08 6.39 -24.93
C HIS A 21 1.17 5.45 -24.16
N LEU A 22 0.09 5.98 -23.55
CA LEU A 22 -0.93 5.16 -22.91
C LEU A 22 -1.55 4.16 -23.90
N SER A 23 -2.00 4.61 -25.07
CA SER A 23 -2.56 3.74 -26.11
C SER A 23 -1.58 2.64 -26.54
N GLN A 24 -0.30 2.96 -26.64
CA GLN A 24 0.74 2.01 -27.01
C GLN A 24 0.99 0.97 -25.92
N VAL A 25 1.09 1.38 -24.65
CA VAL A 25 1.24 0.45 -23.51
C VAL A 25 0.03 -0.48 -23.40
N ILE A 26 -1.19 0.04 -23.53
CA ILE A 26 -2.40 -0.80 -23.52
C ILE A 26 -2.39 -1.80 -24.67
N LYS A 27 -1.98 -1.39 -25.87
CA LYS A 27 -1.83 -2.30 -27.01
C LYS A 27 -0.78 -3.38 -26.74
N ASP A 28 0.33 -3.04 -26.11
CA ASP A 28 1.40 -3.99 -25.82
C ASP A 28 1.00 -4.97 -24.71
N LEU A 29 0.18 -4.54 -23.74
CA LEU A 29 -0.38 -5.40 -22.69
C LEU A 29 -1.47 -6.34 -23.20
N THR A 30 -2.39 -5.83 -24.03
CA THR A 30 -3.64 -6.52 -24.37
C THR A 30 -3.67 -7.10 -25.79
N GLY A 31 -2.73 -6.69 -26.64
CA GLY A 31 -2.65 -7.05 -28.05
C GLY A 31 -3.45 -6.15 -29.00
N SER A 32 -4.33 -5.27 -28.50
CA SER A 32 -5.15 -4.35 -29.31
C SER A 32 -5.14 -2.92 -28.79
N HIS A 33 -5.26 -1.95 -29.70
CA HIS A 33 -5.41 -0.56 -29.29
C HIS A 33 -6.76 -0.35 -28.62
N PRO A 34 -6.83 0.50 -27.58
CA PRO A 34 -8.09 0.85 -26.98
C PRO A 34 -8.95 1.66 -27.95
N SER A 35 -10.24 1.31 -28.01
CA SER A 35 -11.23 2.04 -28.80
C SER A 35 -11.74 3.23 -27.98
N PRO A 36 -11.60 4.47 -28.46
CA PRO A 36 -12.12 5.62 -27.74
C PRO A 36 -13.66 5.56 -27.70
N ALA A 37 -14.24 5.78 -26.52
CA ALA A 37 -15.70 5.81 -26.33
C ALA A 37 -16.30 7.18 -26.68
N SER A 38 -15.47 8.23 -26.72
CA SER A 38 -15.82 9.64 -26.96
C SER A 38 -14.62 10.33 -27.67
N PRO A 39 -14.54 11.66 -27.90
CA PRO A 39 -13.40 12.24 -28.61
C PRO A 39 -12.04 12.06 -27.89
N SER A 40 -12.05 11.58 -26.64
CA SER A 40 -10.88 11.26 -25.83
C SER A 40 -10.89 9.79 -25.38
N LEU A 41 -9.72 9.32 -24.93
CA LEU A 41 -9.52 7.99 -24.37
C LEU A 41 -10.01 7.89 -22.91
N ALA A 42 -10.18 9.03 -22.23
CA ALA A 42 -10.63 9.09 -20.84
C ALA A 42 -12.02 8.47 -20.68
N GLY A 43 -12.20 7.67 -19.63
CA GLY A 43 -13.44 6.97 -19.32
C GLY A 43 -13.72 5.76 -20.22
N SER A 44 -12.80 5.39 -21.12
CA SER A 44 -12.92 4.15 -21.88
C SER A 44 -12.47 2.95 -21.04
N THR A 45 -13.02 1.78 -21.36
CA THR A 45 -12.65 0.51 -20.72
C THR A 45 -12.05 -0.43 -21.76
N HIS A 46 -10.89 -1.00 -21.44
CA HIS A 46 -10.27 -2.09 -22.18
C HIS A 46 -10.24 -3.35 -21.32
N HIS A 47 -9.99 -4.51 -21.93
CA HIS A 47 -9.94 -5.78 -21.20
C HIS A 47 -8.56 -6.40 -21.38
N LEU A 48 -7.99 -6.88 -20.28
CA LEU A 48 -6.70 -7.58 -20.23
C LEU A 48 -6.93 -9.04 -19.84
N PRO A 49 -6.82 -9.99 -20.79
CA PRO A 49 -6.88 -11.40 -20.47
C PRO A 49 -5.57 -11.82 -19.79
N LEU A 50 -5.65 -12.22 -18.51
CA LEU A 50 -4.53 -12.79 -17.76
C LEU A 50 -4.77 -14.30 -17.58
N LYS A 51 -3.72 -15.08 -17.84
CA LYS A 51 -3.78 -16.54 -17.70
C LYS A 51 -2.49 -17.05 -17.07
N THR A 52 -2.60 -17.49 -15.82
CA THR A 52 -1.50 -18.07 -15.05
C THR A 52 -1.69 -19.57 -14.89
N ALA A 53 -0.80 -20.24 -14.16
CA ALA A 53 -1.01 -21.64 -13.77
C ALA A 53 -2.16 -21.80 -12.75
N TYR A 54 -2.46 -20.74 -12.00
CA TYR A 54 -3.37 -20.77 -10.86
C TYR A 54 -4.77 -20.29 -11.25
N TYR A 55 -4.87 -19.21 -12.01
CA TYR A 55 -6.13 -18.59 -12.39
C TYR A 55 -6.18 -18.14 -13.86
N SER A 56 -7.39 -17.88 -14.34
CA SER A 56 -7.69 -17.21 -15.60
C SER A 56 -8.73 -16.13 -15.34
N VAL A 57 -8.49 -14.93 -15.86
CA VAL A 57 -9.33 -13.76 -15.58
C VAL A 57 -9.25 -12.76 -16.73
N GLU A 58 -10.33 -12.04 -16.96
CA GLU A 58 -10.37 -10.90 -17.88
C GLU A 58 -10.50 -9.61 -17.06
N VAL A 59 -9.37 -8.94 -16.81
CA VAL A 59 -9.30 -7.75 -15.93
C VAL A 59 -9.72 -6.50 -16.70
N PRO A 60 -10.72 -5.74 -16.25
CA PRO A 60 -11.06 -4.46 -16.84
C PRO A 60 -9.98 -3.41 -16.52
N ILE A 61 -9.49 -2.74 -17.57
CA ILE A 61 -8.61 -1.58 -17.50
C ILE A 61 -9.44 -0.33 -17.80
N TRP A 62 -9.61 0.52 -16.80
CA TRP A 62 -10.13 1.87 -16.95
C TRP A 62 -9.03 2.82 -17.38
N LEU A 63 -9.26 3.55 -18.47
CA LEU A 63 -8.30 4.50 -19.00
C LEU A 63 -8.70 5.91 -18.62
N ASP A 64 -7.77 6.65 -18.04
CA ASP A 64 -7.96 8.05 -17.71
C ASP A 64 -6.85 8.93 -18.27
N VAL A 65 -7.25 10.13 -18.69
CA VAL A 65 -6.36 11.11 -19.30
C VAL A 65 -6.49 12.42 -18.53
N VAL A 66 -5.37 12.85 -17.95
CA VAL A 66 -5.32 13.89 -16.92
C VAL A 66 -4.79 15.19 -17.51
N GLY A 67 -5.61 16.24 -17.42
CA GLY A 67 -5.20 17.62 -17.73
C GLY A 67 -4.50 18.29 -16.53
N SER A 68 -5.08 18.15 -15.33
CA SER A 68 -4.55 18.69 -14.08
C SER A 68 -4.47 17.57 -13.02
N PRO A 69 -3.26 17.09 -12.69
CA PRO A 69 -3.09 16.02 -11.71
C PRO A 69 -3.66 16.32 -10.32
N SER A 70 -3.52 17.57 -9.87
CA SER A 70 -4.01 17.99 -8.55
C SER A 70 -5.55 17.99 -8.46
N GLU A 71 -6.24 18.48 -9.50
CA GLU A 71 -7.70 18.44 -9.57
C GLU A 71 -8.21 17.01 -9.73
N TRP A 72 -7.51 16.20 -10.53
CA TRP A 72 -7.81 14.79 -10.71
C TRP A 72 -7.76 14.03 -9.38
N ALA A 73 -6.67 14.16 -8.62
CA ALA A 73 -6.54 13.50 -7.32
C ALA A 73 -7.59 14.00 -6.32
N ALA A 74 -7.86 15.31 -6.29
CA ALA A 74 -8.91 15.86 -5.44
C ALA A 74 -10.29 15.26 -5.72
N SER A 75 -10.60 14.96 -6.99
CA SER A 75 -11.86 14.32 -7.38
C SER A 75 -11.96 12.86 -6.89
N PHE A 76 -10.86 12.11 -6.93
CA PHE A 76 -10.80 10.71 -6.47
C PHE A 76 -10.78 10.59 -4.95
N LEU A 77 -10.37 11.65 -4.23
CA LEU A 77 -10.35 11.69 -2.77
C LEU A 77 -11.67 12.20 -2.16
N THR A 78 -12.69 12.42 -2.99
CA THR A 78 -14.04 12.74 -2.49
C THR A 78 -14.72 11.50 -1.91
N PRO A 79 -15.63 11.64 -0.93
CA PRO A 79 -16.40 10.52 -0.39
C PRO A 79 -17.17 9.74 -1.45
N GLU A 80 -17.66 10.43 -2.49
CA GLU A 80 -18.42 9.86 -3.60
C GLU A 80 -17.55 8.93 -4.47
N ALA A 81 -16.25 9.20 -4.58
CA ALA A 81 -15.32 8.37 -5.36
C ALA A 81 -14.87 7.09 -4.62
N ARG A 82 -15.25 6.92 -3.34
CA ARG A 82 -14.86 5.74 -2.54
C ARG A 82 -15.30 4.42 -3.17
N GLU A 83 -16.49 4.38 -3.79
CA GLU A 83 -16.99 3.18 -4.47
C GLU A 83 -16.13 2.81 -5.69
N VAL A 84 -15.60 3.82 -6.38
CA VAL A 84 -14.70 3.65 -7.53
C VAL A 84 -13.34 3.12 -7.07
N LEU A 85 -12.80 3.67 -5.98
CA LEU A 85 -11.53 3.23 -5.40
C LEU A 85 -11.61 1.80 -4.84
N ALA A 86 -12.71 1.43 -4.20
CA ALA A 86 -12.89 0.12 -3.58
C ALA A 86 -12.79 -1.07 -4.57
N VAL A 87 -13.03 -0.84 -5.86
CA VAL A 87 -12.93 -1.88 -6.89
C VAL A 87 -11.55 -1.93 -7.56
N LEU A 88 -10.63 -1.03 -7.23
CA LEU A 88 -9.29 -1.00 -7.82
C LEU A 88 -8.39 -2.03 -7.15
N GLY A 89 -7.77 -2.88 -7.98
CA GLY A 89 -6.70 -3.80 -7.60
C GLY A 89 -5.38 -3.50 -8.30
N GLY A 90 -5.36 -2.54 -9.23
CA GLY A 90 -4.12 -2.04 -9.80
C GLY A 90 -4.23 -0.60 -10.26
N VAL A 91 -3.11 0.13 -10.19
CA VAL A 91 -2.95 1.49 -10.69
C VAL A 91 -1.69 1.54 -11.54
N VAL A 92 -1.80 2.05 -12.76
CA VAL A 92 -0.68 2.13 -13.73
C VAL A 92 -0.55 3.55 -14.25
N VAL A 93 0.54 4.23 -13.93
CA VAL A 93 0.85 5.58 -14.43
C VAL A 93 1.74 5.47 -15.65
N VAL A 94 1.32 5.99 -16.80
CA VAL A 94 2.10 5.94 -18.05
C VAL A 94 2.60 7.33 -18.42
N PHE A 95 3.91 7.48 -18.60
CA PHE A 95 4.54 8.76 -18.95
C PHE A 95 5.73 8.59 -19.90
N PRO A 96 6.01 9.57 -20.78
CA PRO A 96 7.20 9.54 -21.62
C PRO A 96 8.45 9.95 -20.83
N LEU A 97 9.55 9.22 -21.03
CA LEU A 97 10.84 9.54 -20.41
C LEU A 97 11.48 10.77 -21.07
N SER A 98 11.62 10.76 -22.39
CA SER A 98 12.06 11.96 -23.10
C SER A 98 10.98 13.06 -22.99
N ALA A 99 11.44 14.30 -22.76
CA ALA A 99 10.54 15.45 -22.76
C ALA A 99 9.81 15.51 -24.12
N PRO A 100 8.48 15.72 -24.14
CA PRO A 100 7.79 15.91 -25.42
C PRO A 100 8.46 17.09 -26.12
N SER A 101 9.09 16.84 -27.27
CA SER A 101 9.81 17.87 -28.01
C SER A 101 8.85 19.03 -28.25
N SER A 102 9.06 20.15 -27.55
CA SER A 102 8.50 21.40 -27.99
C SER A 102 9.10 21.67 -29.37
N SER A 103 8.25 21.74 -30.39
CA SER A 103 8.61 21.85 -31.81
C SER A 103 9.77 22.83 -32.07
N PRO A 104 10.60 22.59 -33.10
CA PRO A 104 11.80 23.37 -33.37
C PRO A 104 11.45 24.85 -33.60
N SER A 105 12.20 25.72 -32.93
CA SER A 105 12.11 27.17 -33.07
C SER A 105 12.23 27.59 -34.55
N PRO A 106 11.50 28.62 -35.01
CA PRO A 106 11.65 29.13 -36.37
C PRO A 106 13.06 29.72 -36.56
N PRO A 107 13.61 29.67 -37.80
CA PRO A 107 14.95 30.17 -38.07
C PRO A 107 15.05 31.67 -37.79
N SER A 108 16.11 32.04 -37.08
CA SER A 108 16.45 33.42 -36.75
C SER A 108 16.55 34.28 -38.01
N SER A 109 15.66 35.26 -38.14
CA SER A 109 15.86 36.41 -39.03
C SER A 109 16.21 37.63 -38.19
N SER A 110 17.43 38.12 -38.39
CA SER A 110 17.99 39.37 -37.88
C SER A 110 17.13 40.60 -38.23
N GLY A 111 16.92 41.50 -37.25
CA GLY A 111 16.53 42.88 -37.54
C GLY A 111 16.00 43.70 -36.35
N GLY A 112 16.83 44.59 -35.81
CA GLY A 112 16.42 45.97 -35.51
C GLY A 112 15.80 46.35 -34.15
N THR A 113 16.64 47.01 -33.33
CA THR A 113 16.36 48.24 -32.52
C THR A 113 15.39 48.23 -31.31
N ALA A 114 16.01 48.24 -30.12
CA ALA A 114 15.83 49.10 -28.94
C ALA A 114 14.47 49.77 -28.59
N ALA A 115 14.00 49.52 -27.36
CA ALA A 115 13.59 50.52 -26.36
C ALA A 115 13.52 49.88 -24.95
N PRO A 116 13.90 50.58 -23.86
CA PRO A 116 13.74 50.09 -22.50
C PRO A 116 12.42 50.57 -21.90
N SER A 117 11.75 49.74 -21.12
CA SER A 117 10.68 50.19 -20.22
C SER A 117 10.74 49.40 -18.92
N THR A 118 10.89 50.17 -17.85
CA THR A 118 10.93 49.76 -16.45
C THR A 118 9.51 49.54 -15.93
N SER A 119 9.26 48.40 -15.27
CA SER A 119 8.28 48.33 -14.18
C SER A 119 8.54 47.09 -13.33
N ASP A 120 9.06 47.35 -12.14
CA ASP A 120 8.69 46.78 -10.84
C ASP A 120 7.74 45.57 -10.87
N ALA A 121 8.23 44.40 -10.41
CA ALA A 121 7.42 43.22 -10.14
C ALA A 121 7.83 42.62 -8.79
N ALA A 122 6.94 42.76 -7.81
CA ALA A 122 6.97 42.09 -6.51
C ALA A 122 6.63 40.58 -6.66
N PRO A 123 6.90 39.73 -5.65
CA PRO A 123 7.31 38.35 -5.87
C PRO A 123 6.14 37.37 -6.00
N ALA A 124 5.95 36.79 -7.19
CA ALA A 124 5.17 35.57 -7.37
C ALA A 124 6.04 34.35 -6.98
N THR A 125 6.07 33.97 -5.69
CA THR A 125 7.06 33.02 -5.16
C THR A 125 6.50 31.72 -4.57
N ALA A 126 5.33 31.25 -5.04
CA ALA A 126 4.88 29.88 -4.76
C ALA A 126 4.28 29.21 -6.00
N ALA A 127 3.36 29.88 -6.71
CA ALA A 127 2.75 29.34 -7.93
C ALA A 127 3.75 29.18 -9.10
N ALA A 128 4.78 30.02 -9.17
CA ALA A 128 5.84 29.88 -10.18
C ALA A 128 6.86 28.77 -9.85
N ALA A 129 6.97 28.36 -8.58
CA ALA A 129 7.81 27.23 -8.19
C ALA A 129 7.13 25.89 -8.52
N ALA A 130 5.80 25.80 -8.38
CA ALA A 130 5.01 24.68 -8.88
C ALA A 130 5.09 24.56 -10.43
N ALA A 131 5.16 25.69 -11.15
CA ALA A 131 5.34 25.70 -12.60
C ALA A 131 6.75 25.25 -13.08
N ALA A 132 7.71 25.02 -12.17
CA ALA A 132 9.02 24.46 -12.48
C ALA A 132 9.13 22.96 -12.18
N ALA A 133 8.10 22.35 -11.60
CA ALA A 133 8.04 20.91 -11.35
C ALA A 133 7.73 20.17 -12.66
N ASP A 134 8.37 19.02 -12.87
CA ASP A 134 8.06 18.17 -14.02
C ASP A 134 6.61 17.66 -13.89
N PRO A 135 5.72 17.96 -14.86
CA PRO A 135 4.30 17.59 -14.78
C PRO A 135 4.09 16.07 -14.71
N ARG A 136 5.06 15.26 -15.15
CA ARG A 136 5.01 13.80 -15.00
C ARG A 136 5.28 13.39 -13.55
N LYS A 137 6.25 14.03 -12.89
CA LYS A 137 6.50 13.81 -11.46
C LYS A 137 5.32 14.29 -10.62
N GLU A 138 4.68 15.38 -11.02
CA GLU A 138 3.41 15.80 -10.41
C GLU A 138 2.31 14.75 -10.59
N LEU A 139 2.16 14.18 -11.80
CA LEU A 139 1.20 13.09 -12.02
C LEU A 139 1.47 11.89 -11.12
N ILE A 140 2.72 11.42 -11.04
CA ILE A 140 3.13 10.32 -10.17
C ILE A 140 2.78 10.62 -8.71
N ALA A 141 3.13 11.83 -8.23
CA ALA A 141 2.86 12.24 -6.87
C ALA A 141 1.35 12.30 -6.56
N GLN A 142 0.53 12.81 -7.48
CA GLN A 142 -0.92 12.92 -7.27
C GLN A 142 -1.62 11.55 -7.37
N VAL A 143 -1.18 10.66 -8.25
CA VAL A 143 -1.66 9.26 -8.27
C VAL A 143 -1.24 8.53 -7.00
N GLY A 144 0.03 8.67 -6.60
CA GLY A 144 0.55 8.16 -5.34
C GLY A 144 -0.24 8.63 -4.13
N ARG A 145 -0.64 9.90 -4.13
CA ARG A 145 -1.50 10.49 -3.10
C ARG A 145 -2.87 9.79 -3.04
N VAL A 146 -3.49 9.50 -4.19
CA VAL A 146 -4.75 8.73 -4.25
C VAL A 146 -4.55 7.31 -3.72
N VAL A 147 -3.43 6.66 -4.03
CA VAL A 147 -3.10 5.34 -3.46
C VAL A 147 -2.97 5.41 -1.94
N ARG A 148 -2.21 6.39 -1.44
CA ARG A 148 -1.92 6.54 -0.01
C ARG A 148 -3.14 6.95 0.82
N GLU A 149 -3.88 7.96 0.37
CA GLU A 149 -5.00 8.55 1.12
C GLU A 149 -6.34 7.87 0.79
N GLY A 150 -6.52 7.41 -0.46
CA GLY A 150 -7.79 6.89 -0.96
C GLY A 150 -7.90 5.37 -0.96
N LEU A 151 -6.82 4.65 -1.28
CA LEU A 151 -6.82 3.18 -1.35
C LEU A 151 -6.34 2.48 -0.07
N GLY A 152 -5.90 3.25 0.94
CA GLY A 152 -5.44 2.72 2.24
C GLY A 152 -3.92 2.64 2.37
N GLY A 153 -3.16 3.14 1.40
CA GLY A 153 -1.70 3.18 1.45
C GLY A 153 -1.09 1.79 1.65
N TRP A 154 -0.41 1.59 2.78
CA TRP A 154 0.26 0.32 3.09
C TRP A 154 -0.68 -0.85 3.34
N GLU A 155 -1.95 -0.58 3.67
CA GLU A 155 -2.97 -1.63 3.84
C GLU A 155 -3.60 -2.05 2.49
N TRP A 156 -3.34 -1.29 1.42
CA TRP A 156 -3.82 -1.65 0.10
C TRP A 156 -3.02 -2.83 -0.44
N ASP A 157 -3.74 -3.86 -0.85
CA ASP A 157 -3.23 -5.14 -1.35
C ASP A 157 -3.14 -5.18 -2.89
N GLY A 158 -3.28 -4.04 -3.56
CA GLY A 158 -3.20 -3.93 -5.00
C GLY A 158 -1.79 -3.62 -5.51
N VAL A 159 -1.66 -3.53 -6.84
CA VAL A 159 -0.39 -3.27 -7.51
C VAL A 159 -0.30 -1.85 -8.08
N GLY A 160 0.74 -1.11 -7.71
CA GLY A 160 1.03 0.23 -8.22
C GLY A 160 2.26 0.26 -9.13
N LEU A 161 2.11 0.73 -10.37
CA LEU A 161 3.19 0.75 -11.37
C LEU A 161 3.36 2.13 -12.00
N GLY A 162 4.61 2.57 -12.15
CA GLY A 162 5.01 3.72 -12.96
C GLY A 162 5.72 3.27 -14.24
N VAL A 163 5.10 3.40 -15.40
CA VAL A 163 5.63 2.95 -16.69
C VAL A 163 6.20 4.11 -17.48
N GLY A 164 7.53 4.22 -17.47
CA GLY A 164 8.28 5.19 -18.27
C GLY A 164 8.50 4.67 -19.69
N VAL A 165 7.96 5.36 -20.69
CA VAL A 165 8.00 4.93 -22.10
C VAL A 165 9.03 5.72 -22.90
N GLY A 166 9.78 5.03 -23.74
CA GLY A 166 10.75 5.64 -24.67
C GLY A 166 12.19 5.55 -24.19
N GLU A 167 13.09 6.30 -24.81
CA GLU A 167 14.51 6.36 -24.44
C GLU A 167 14.72 7.41 -23.34
N ALA A 168 15.63 7.13 -22.40
CA ALA A 168 16.04 8.06 -21.36
C ALA A 168 17.31 8.78 -21.85
N ASP A 169 17.17 10.07 -22.18
CA ASP A 169 18.27 10.89 -22.71
C ASP A 169 19.38 11.08 -21.65
N GLY A 170 19.01 11.10 -20.36
CA GLY A 170 19.93 11.16 -19.23
C GLY A 170 20.55 9.81 -18.84
N GLY A 171 20.26 8.74 -19.58
CA GLY A 171 20.79 7.41 -19.32
C GLY A 171 20.35 6.86 -17.95
N GLN A 172 21.27 6.22 -17.25
CA GLN A 172 20.98 5.50 -16.00
C GLN A 172 20.59 6.44 -14.85
N GLU A 173 21.23 7.61 -14.72
CA GLU A 173 20.93 8.57 -13.64
C GLU A 173 19.48 9.08 -13.71
N GLU A 174 18.98 9.30 -14.93
CA GLU A 174 17.57 9.68 -15.13
C GLU A 174 16.62 8.54 -14.74
N LEU A 175 16.94 7.30 -15.11
CA LEU A 175 16.12 6.14 -14.76
C LEU A 175 16.07 5.92 -13.24
N GLU A 176 17.19 6.08 -12.54
CA GLU A 176 17.25 6.02 -11.07
C GLU A 176 16.41 7.13 -10.42
N ALA A 177 16.43 8.34 -10.98
CA ALA A 177 15.60 9.43 -10.49
C ALA A 177 14.09 9.21 -10.71
N TRP A 178 13.71 8.46 -11.75
CA TRP A 178 12.32 8.04 -11.98
C TRP A 178 11.91 6.89 -11.06
N ASP A 179 12.82 5.95 -10.81
CA ASP A 179 12.64 4.86 -9.86
C ASP A 179 12.38 5.39 -8.44
N GLU A 180 13.26 6.27 -7.95
CA GLU A 180 13.09 6.93 -6.64
C GLU A 180 11.77 7.70 -6.55
N CYS A 181 11.40 8.43 -7.60
CA CYS A 181 10.14 9.18 -7.68
C CYS A 181 8.90 8.29 -7.60
N CYS A 182 8.93 7.08 -8.18
CA CYS A 182 7.82 6.13 -8.09
C CYS A 182 7.80 5.46 -6.72
N ALA A 183 8.98 5.05 -6.22
CA ALA A 183 9.14 4.34 -4.96
C ALA A 183 8.69 5.18 -3.75
N GLU A 184 8.91 6.50 -3.76
CA GLU A 184 8.43 7.44 -2.72
C GLU A 184 6.91 7.31 -2.48
N TRP A 185 6.17 6.93 -3.52
CA TRP A 185 4.71 6.82 -3.51
C TRP A 185 4.21 5.37 -3.51
N GLY A 186 5.09 4.40 -3.31
CA GLY A 186 4.74 2.97 -3.31
C GLY A 186 4.44 2.40 -4.69
N LEU A 187 4.93 3.04 -5.76
CA LEU A 187 4.81 2.54 -7.14
C LEU A 187 6.13 1.91 -7.58
N GLU A 188 6.06 0.77 -8.26
CA GLU A 188 7.22 0.16 -8.91
C GLU A 188 7.46 0.81 -10.28
N PHE A 189 8.68 1.31 -10.53
CA PHE A 189 9.04 1.87 -11.83
C PHE A 189 9.44 0.78 -12.83
N VAL A 190 8.92 0.89 -14.06
CA VAL A 190 9.24 -0.01 -15.17
C VAL A 190 9.58 0.79 -16.42
N HIS A 191 10.81 0.61 -16.94
CA HIS A 191 11.25 1.21 -18.20
C HIS A 191 10.78 0.41 -19.42
N ALA A 192 9.82 0.95 -20.17
CA ALA A 192 9.31 0.38 -21.41
C ALA A 192 9.96 1.03 -22.66
N ARG A 193 11.02 0.43 -23.19
CA ARG A 193 11.75 0.90 -24.39
C ARG A 193 11.01 0.68 -25.72
N GLY A 194 9.81 0.10 -25.71
CA GLY A 194 9.02 -0.18 -26.92
C GLY A 194 9.50 -1.38 -27.75
N GLN A 195 10.42 -2.21 -27.22
CA GLN A 195 10.85 -3.45 -27.87
C GLN A 195 9.90 -4.60 -27.52
N LYS A 196 9.44 -5.32 -28.56
CA LYS A 196 8.64 -6.54 -28.42
C LYS A 196 9.57 -7.72 -28.13
N GLY A 197 9.54 -8.27 -26.92
CA GLY A 197 10.25 -9.50 -26.56
C GLY A 197 10.22 -9.80 -25.07
N GLU A 198 10.57 -11.03 -24.67
CA GLU A 198 10.90 -11.38 -23.28
C GLU A 198 12.29 -10.84 -22.94
N GLU A 199 12.43 -9.51 -22.90
CA GLU A 199 13.67 -8.91 -22.45
C GLU A 199 13.88 -9.25 -20.98
N ARG A 200 15.08 -9.75 -20.69
CA ARG A 200 15.56 -10.03 -19.35
C ARG A 200 16.81 -9.20 -19.07
N ASN A 201 16.95 -8.69 -17.86
CA ASN A 201 18.18 -8.02 -17.43
C ASN A 201 19.33 -9.04 -17.26
N GLU A 202 20.50 -8.57 -16.84
CA GLU A 202 21.69 -9.41 -16.62
C GLU A 202 21.50 -10.50 -15.55
N PHE A 203 20.49 -10.36 -14.70
CA PHE A 203 20.11 -11.32 -13.65
C PHE A 203 19.02 -12.30 -14.11
N GLY A 204 18.53 -12.16 -15.34
CA GLY A 204 17.47 -13.00 -15.89
C GLY A 204 16.05 -12.58 -15.50
N GLU A 205 15.87 -11.41 -14.89
CA GLU A 205 14.57 -10.88 -14.48
C GLU A 205 13.89 -10.17 -15.66
N LYS A 206 12.56 -10.27 -15.77
CA LYS A 206 11.81 -9.62 -16.85
C LYS A 206 11.93 -8.09 -16.74
N VAL A 207 12.03 -7.41 -17.89
CA VAL A 207 12.01 -5.94 -17.97
C VAL A 207 10.94 -5.46 -18.95
N GLY A 208 10.58 -4.18 -18.90
CA GLY A 208 9.60 -3.55 -19.80
C GLY A 208 8.19 -4.12 -19.66
N ILE A 209 7.46 -4.23 -20.77
CA ILE A 209 6.07 -4.73 -20.78
C ILE A 209 5.93 -6.14 -20.17
N PRO A 210 6.84 -7.10 -20.41
CA PRO A 210 6.83 -8.38 -19.70
C PRO A 210 6.89 -8.27 -18.16
N ARG A 211 7.59 -7.26 -17.61
CA ARG A 211 7.63 -7.01 -16.16
C ARG A 211 6.30 -6.47 -15.66
N VAL A 212 5.70 -5.54 -16.40
CA VAL A 212 4.34 -5.05 -16.10
C VAL A 212 3.35 -6.21 -16.07
N LEU A 213 3.37 -7.09 -17.07
CA LEU A 213 2.50 -8.28 -17.11
C LEU A 213 2.75 -9.22 -15.93
N GLU A 214 4.01 -9.48 -15.57
CA GLU A 214 4.34 -10.33 -14.43
C GLU A 214 3.83 -9.77 -13.10
N ALA A 215 3.95 -8.46 -12.89
CA ALA A 215 3.41 -7.79 -11.70
C ALA A 215 1.88 -7.92 -11.65
N LEU A 216 1.20 -7.71 -12.78
CA LEU A 216 -0.26 -7.87 -12.87
C LEU A 216 -0.71 -9.33 -12.72
N GLU A 217 0.05 -10.30 -13.25
CA GLU A 217 -0.21 -11.75 -13.09
C GLU A 217 0.01 -12.23 -11.65
N SER A 218 0.83 -11.54 -10.88
CA SER A 218 1.11 -11.88 -9.48
C SER A 218 0.13 -11.25 -8.49
N ASN A 219 -0.73 -10.33 -8.95
CA ASN A 219 -1.72 -9.65 -8.14
C ASN A 219 -2.97 -10.53 -7.87
N ASP A 220 -3.60 -10.35 -6.71
CA ASP A 220 -4.90 -10.96 -6.40
C ASP A 220 -6.04 -10.11 -6.98
N TRP A 221 -6.77 -10.69 -7.92
CA TRP A 221 -7.87 -10.05 -8.62
C TRP A 221 -9.24 -10.39 -8.03
N ALA A 222 -9.34 -11.32 -7.08
CA ALA A 222 -10.62 -11.62 -6.45
C ALA A 222 -11.14 -10.39 -5.69
N MET A 223 -12.43 -10.08 -5.84
CA MET A 223 -13.07 -9.09 -4.97
C MET A 223 -13.22 -9.70 -3.58
N ALA A 224 -12.85 -8.95 -2.53
CA ALA A 224 -13.13 -9.35 -1.15
C ALA A 224 -14.64 -9.57 -1.00
N GLY A 225 -15.06 -10.83 -0.79
CA GLY A 225 -16.47 -11.23 -0.71
C GLY A 225 -17.11 -11.78 -2.00
N ALA A 226 -16.35 -11.96 -3.10
CA ALA A 226 -16.84 -12.61 -4.33
C ALA A 226 -16.67 -14.14 -4.35
N GLY A 227 -16.16 -14.73 -3.28
CA GLY A 227 -16.30 -16.17 -2.99
C GLY A 227 -17.74 -16.46 -2.58
N GLY A 228 -18.64 -16.52 -3.57
CA GLY A 228 -20.05 -16.77 -3.36
C GLY A 228 -20.38 -18.25 -3.41
N ASP A 229 -20.54 -18.86 -2.25
CA ASP A 229 -21.60 -19.82 -1.97
C ASP A 229 -22.39 -19.29 -0.77
N GLY A 230 -23.66 -18.99 -1.04
CA GLY A 230 -24.53 -18.33 -0.09
C GLY A 230 -24.86 -19.23 1.08
N GLU A 231 -24.31 -18.89 2.24
CA GLU A 231 -24.96 -19.10 3.53
C GLU A 231 -24.96 -17.75 4.27
N ASP A 232 -26.09 -17.07 4.15
CA ASP A 232 -26.63 -16.29 5.26
C ASP A 232 -26.83 -17.27 6.43
N ASP A 233 -25.77 -17.44 7.21
CA ASP A 233 -25.75 -18.02 8.54
C ASP A 233 -25.05 -17.00 9.43
N GLY A 234 -25.83 -16.09 10.01
CA GLY A 234 -25.39 -15.36 11.17
C GLY A 234 -25.50 -16.24 12.41
N SER A 235 -24.61 -17.22 12.64
CA SER A 235 -24.54 -18.06 13.85
C SER A 235 -23.34 -19.03 13.88
N GLU A 236 -22.08 -18.58 13.74
CA GLU A 236 -20.92 -19.38 14.21
C GLU A 236 -20.11 -18.65 15.30
N PHE A 237 -20.85 -18.07 16.23
CA PHE A 237 -20.40 -17.92 17.61
C PHE A 237 -20.49 -19.32 18.24
N GLY A 238 -19.36 -20.03 18.27
CA GLY A 238 -19.26 -21.42 18.75
C GLY A 238 -19.88 -21.61 20.14
N GLU A 239 -21.11 -22.12 20.14
CA GLU A 239 -21.83 -22.57 21.32
C GLU A 239 -21.11 -23.79 21.89
N PHE A 240 -20.39 -23.56 22.99
CA PHE A 240 -19.73 -24.56 23.82
C PHE A 240 -20.77 -25.56 24.35
N ALA A 241 -21.00 -26.65 23.61
CA ALA A 241 -21.74 -27.80 24.09
C ALA A 241 -20.83 -28.64 25.00
N ASP A 242 -20.98 -28.38 26.29
CA ASP A 242 -20.50 -29.13 27.43
C ASP A 242 -20.88 -30.63 27.31
N ALA A 243 -19.89 -31.50 27.07
CA ALA A 243 -20.03 -32.94 27.25
C ALA A 243 -18.69 -33.60 27.63
N ALA A 244 -18.57 -33.89 28.93
CA ALA A 244 -17.46 -34.54 29.62
C ALA A 244 -17.18 -36.00 29.14
N PRO A 245 -16.05 -36.61 29.56
CA PRO A 245 -15.22 -37.51 28.77
C PRO A 245 -15.57 -38.99 28.90
N SER A 246 -15.28 -39.78 27.86
CA SER A 246 -15.28 -41.25 27.97
C SER A 246 -13.87 -41.82 27.78
N GLU A 247 -13.46 -42.54 28.82
CA GLU A 247 -12.20 -43.22 29.01
C GLU A 247 -11.84 -44.15 27.84
N ARG A 248 -10.63 -44.02 27.30
CA ARG A 248 -9.90 -45.15 26.68
C ARG A 248 -8.45 -45.20 27.13
N ARG A 249 -8.29 -45.91 28.23
CA ARG A 249 -7.15 -46.77 28.59
C ARG A 249 -6.29 -47.18 27.39
N ARG A 250 -5.02 -46.74 27.38
CA ARG A 250 -3.90 -47.55 26.87
C ARG A 250 -2.61 -47.13 27.56
N GLU A 251 -2.10 -48.04 28.39
CA GLU A 251 -0.87 -47.92 29.17
C GLU A 251 0.24 -48.75 28.50
N GLY A 252 1.47 -48.22 28.54
CA GLY A 252 2.73 -48.98 28.49
C GLY A 252 3.59 -48.79 27.23
N LEU A 253 4.77 -48.15 27.35
CA LEU A 253 6.04 -48.84 27.69
C LEU A 253 7.28 -47.90 27.71
N LEU A 254 7.71 -47.51 28.93
CA LEU A 254 9.07 -47.33 29.50
C LEU A 254 10.30 -46.81 28.69
N GLY A 255 10.92 -45.75 29.28
CA GLY A 255 12.35 -45.64 29.65
C GLY A 255 13.16 -44.58 28.88
N LYS A 256 14.11 -43.80 29.43
CA LYS A 256 14.66 -43.63 30.78
C LYS A 256 15.63 -42.40 30.73
N GLU A 257 15.49 -41.52 31.72
CA GLU A 257 16.32 -40.44 32.31
C GLU A 257 17.81 -40.15 31.96
N GLU A 258 18.17 -38.86 32.21
CA GLU A 258 19.48 -38.19 32.51
C GLU A 258 20.43 -37.86 31.34
N ASP A 259 21.21 -36.77 31.25
CA ASP A 259 21.37 -35.47 31.95
C ASP A 259 22.39 -34.59 31.13
N ILE A 260 22.12 -33.28 31.03
CA ILE A 260 23.00 -32.06 31.00
C ILE A 260 24.24 -31.96 30.06
N GLU A 261 24.31 -30.93 29.20
CA GLU A 261 25.27 -29.79 29.23
C GLU A 261 25.10 -28.81 28.04
N ASP A 262 25.36 -27.54 28.35
CA ASP A 262 25.07 -26.27 27.68
C ASP A 262 25.74 -26.04 26.30
N GLU A 263 25.12 -25.20 25.45
CA GLU A 263 25.69 -23.93 24.95
C GLU A 263 24.79 -23.26 23.88
N ASP A 264 24.24 -22.11 24.28
CA ASP A 264 24.08 -20.85 23.54
C ASP A 264 23.83 -20.87 22.02
N ASN A 265 22.61 -20.52 21.60
CA ASN A 265 22.43 -19.62 20.46
C ASN A 265 21.08 -18.88 20.56
N GLY A 266 21.14 -17.56 20.44
CA GLY A 266 20.05 -16.61 20.68
C GLY A 266 18.80 -16.88 19.83
N SER A 267 17.69 -17.14 20.50
CA SER A 267 16.36 -17.05 19.92
C SER A 267 15.89 -15.60 19.99
N GLU A 268 15.84 -14.96 18.81
CA GLU A 268 15.11 -13.72 18.56
C GLU A 268 13.73 -13.77 19.24
N LEU A 269 13.45 -12.72 20.02
CA LEU A 269 12.21 -12.56 20.73
C LEU A 269 11.08 -12.32 19.72
N ASN A 270 10.37 -13.38 19.35
CA ASN A 270 9.20 -13.27 18.49
C ASN A 270 8.01 -12.74 19.33
N PRO A 271 7.47 -11.54 19.07
CA PRO A 271 6.38 -10.95 19.87
C PRO A 271 5.06 -11.74 19.82
N GLU A 272 4.95 -12.66 18.87
CA GLU A 272 3.74 -13.45 18.59
C GLU A 272 3.69 -14.78 19.36
N ASP A 273 4.81 -15.26 19.92
CA ASP A 273 4.86 -16.49 20.74
C ASP A 273 4.70 -16.23 22.25
N LEU A 274 4.12 -15.08 22.60
CA LEU A 274 3.76 -14.75 23.98
C LEU A 274 2.43 -15.43 24.35
N ASP A 275 2.48 -16.72 24.69
CA ASP A 275 1.34 -17.45 25.29
C ASP A 275 1.11 -16.97 26.74
N PHE A 276 0.50 -15.79 26.86
CA PHE A 276 0.15 -15.15 28.13
C PHE A 276 -1.31 -15.38 28.54
N GLY A 277 -2.09 -16.18 27.80
CA GLY A 277 -3.53 -16.35 28.05
C GLY A 277 -4.30 -15.03 28.10
N PHE A 278 -3.80 -14.05 27.35
CA PHE A 278 -4.39 -12.73 27.15
C PHE A 278 -4.79 -12.66 25.67
N ASP A 279 -6.08 -12.76 25.42
CA ASP A 279 -6.61 -12.73 24.06
C ASP A 279 -6.48 -11.31 23.49
N ARG A 280 -6.47 -11.19 22.16
CA ARG A 280 -6.25 -9.92 21.44
C ARG A 280 -7.26 -8.84 21.84
N GLU A 281 -8.49 -9.23 22.18
CA GLU A 281 -9.51 -8.32 22.72
C GLU A 281 -9.19 -7.78 24.12
N ASP A 282 -8.59 -8.59 25.01
CA ASP A 282 -8.22 -8.15 26.36
C ASP A 282 -7.10 -7.09 26.33
N PHE A 283 -6.19 -7.19 25.36
CA PHE A 283 -5.10 -6.23 25.15
C PHE A 283 -5.60 -4.92 24.50
N ALA A 284 -6.55 -5.02 23.57
CA ALA A 284 -7.21 -3.86 22.98
C ALA A 284 -8.08 -3.11 24.01
N GLY A 285 -8.81 -3.85 24.87
CA GLY A 285 -9.59 -3.28 25.96
C GLY A 285 -8.73 -2.58 27.01
N LEU A 286 -7.57 -3.15 27.35
CA LEU A 286 -6.59 -2.51 28.24
C LEU A 286 -6.02 -1.23 27.60
N ARG A 287 -5.71 -1.26 26.30
CA ARG A 287 -5.20 -0.10 25.56
C ARG A 287 -6.25 1.01 25.43
N GLN A 288 -7.51 0.65 25.21
CA GLN A 288 -8.62 1.60 25.14
C GLN A 288 -8.97 2.18 26.52
N ALA A 289 -8.84 1.40 27.60
CA ALA A 289 -9.00 1.87 28.96
C ALA A 289 -7.90 2.87 29.37
N ILE A 290 -6.65 2.64 28.95
CA ILE A 290 -5.52 3.57 29.14
C ILE A 290 -5.76 4.87 28.34
N TRP A 291 -6.22 4.76 27.10
CA TRP A 291 -6.49 5.94 26.25
C TRP A 291 -7.68 6.77 26.75
N SER A 292 -8.67 6.12 27.37
CA SER A 292 -9.86 6.78 27.91
C SER A 292 -9.62 7.38 29.30
N ALA A 293 -8.79 6.74 30.12
CA ALA A 293 -8.42 7.27 31.44
C ALA A 293 -7.51 8.51 31.37
N GLY A 294 -6.82 8.74 30.24
CA GLY A 294 -6.07 9.97 29.97
C GLY A 294 -6.94 11.19 29.61
N LYS A 295 -8.27 11.02 29.48
CA LYS A 295 -9.18 12.08 29.01
C LYS A 295 -10.34 12.31 29.97
N GLU A 296 -10.07 12.45 31.26
CA GLU A 296 -10.99 13.10 32.19
C GLU A 296 -10.38 14.40 32.72
N GLY A 297 -10.66 15.48 31.98
CA GLY A 297 -10.45 16.85 32.43
C GLY A 297 -9.75 17.72 31.40
N VAL A 298 -10.51 18.29 30.46
CA VAL A 298 -10.55 19.73 30.13
C VAL A 298 -11.40 19.94 28.87
N ASP A 299 -12.12 21.05 28.92
CA ASP A 299 -13.15 21.57 28.04
C ASP A 299 -12.66 21.89 26.61
N ALA A 300 -13.63 22.01 25.72
CA ALA A 300 -13.63 22.36 24.29
C ALA A 300 -12.38 22.97 23.63
N GLY A 301 -12.02 22.38 22.47
CA GLY A 301 -11.56 23.09 21.27
C GLY A 301 -10.05 23.08 20.99
N GLY A 302 -9.67 22.56 19.82
CA GLY A 302 -8.32 22.70 19.26
C GLY A 302 -7.81 21.39 18.65
N GLU A 303 -7.58 21.42 17.34
CA GLU A 303 -6.74 20.45 16.63
C GLU A 303 -5.31 20.59 17.16
N ASP A 304 -4.73 19.53 17.71
CA ASP A 304 -3.29 19.35 17.80
C ASP A 304 -2.98 17.84 17.81
N ASP A 305 -2.19 17.43 16.83
CA ASP A 305 -1.59 16.12 16.68
C ASP A 305 -0.47 16.01 17.72
N GLU A 306 -0.82 15.63 18.96
CA GLU A 306 0.17 15.43 20.02
C GLU A 306 0.93 14.13 19.78
N GLU A 307 2.13 14.28 19.23
CA GLU A 307 3.23 13.31 19.24
C GLU A 307 3.30 12.64 20.63
N ILE A 308 3.25 11.30 20.68
CA ILE A 308 3.31 10.53 21.94
C ILE A 308 4.53 11.00 22.74
N GLY A 309 4.31 11.74 23.82
CA GLY A 309 5.38 12.38 24.57
C GLY A 309 6.35 11.36 25.14
N GLU A 310 7.64 11.70 25.20
CA GLU A 310 8.69 10.85 25.81
C GLU A 310 8.32 10.37 27.23
N GLU A 311 7.49 11.12 27.94
CA GLU A 311 7.01 10.78 29.27
C GLU A 311 6.07 9.57 29.28
N ASP A 312 5.24 9.41 28.24
CA ASP A 312 4.32 8.29 28.11
C ASP A 312 5.04 7.02 27.68
N VAL A 313 6.08 7.14 26.84
CA VAL A 313 7.00 6.03 26.53
C VAL A 313 7.69 5.54 27.82
N ARG A 314 8.19 6.44 28.67
CA ARG A 314 8.82 6.08 29.96
C ARG A 314 7.84 5.47 30.97
N LYS A 315 6.54 5.78 30.89
CA LYS A 315 5.50 5.13 31.70
C LYS A 315 5.22 3.71 31.20
N ILE A 316 5.13 3.53 29.89
CA ILE A 316 4.96 2.21 29.25
C ILE A 316 6.16 1.30 29.55
N GLU A 317 7.39 1.80 29.46
CA GLU A 317 8.60 1.03 29.80
C GLU A 317 8.63 0.58 31.27
N ARG A 318 8.25 1.45 32.22
CA ARG A 318 8.15 1.09 33.64
C ARG A 318 7.08 0.05 33.91
N MET A 319 5.95 0.14 33.21
CA MET A 319 4.86 -0.84 33.29
C MET A 319 5.28 -2.20 32.73
N MET A 320 5.91 -2.24 31.56
CA MET A 320 6.43 -3.47 30.96
C MET A 320 7.47 -4.14 31.85
N ARG A 321 8.39 -3.37 32.45
CA ARG A 321 9.41 -3.92 33.35
C ARG A 321 8.81 -4.54 34.61
N LYS A 322 7.73 -3.95 35.15
CA LYS A 322 6.99 -4.51 36.29
C LYS A 322 6.18 -5.75 35.92
N LEU A 323 5.50 -5.75 34.77
CA LEU A 323 4.77 -6.91 34.28
C LEU A 323 5.71 -8.09 33.99
N GLN A 324 6.91 -7.82 33.48
CA GLN A 324 7.93 -8.83 33.25
C GLN A 324 8.44 -9.44 34.57
N ALA A 325 8.65 -8.64 35.61
CA ALA A 325 8.99 -9.15 36.94
C ALA A 325 7.87 -10.02 37.57
N VAL A 326 6.60 -9.69 37.31
CA VAL A 326 5.45 -10.50 37.75
C VAL A 326 5.34 -11.80 36.93
N ARG A 327 5.71 -11.76 35.65
CA ARG A 327 5.83 -12.97 34.81
C ARG A 327 6.91 -13.91 35.34
N ASP A 328 8.10 -13.40 35.66
CA ASP A 328 9.23 -14.22 36.14
C ASP A 328 8.97 -14.83 37.52
N THR A 329 8.11 -14.20 38.32
CA THR A 329 7.68 -14.72 39.62
C THR A 329 6.45 -15.63 39.53
N SER A 330 5.76 -15.63 38.38
CA SER A 330 4.58 -16.45 38.13
C SER A 330 4.81 -17.64 37.19
N SER A 331 6.02 -17.76 36.62
CA SER A 331 6.48 -18.88 35.79
C SER A 331 6.65 -20.16 36.61
N GLY A 332 5.53 -20.85 36.85
CA GLY A 332 5.47 -22.07 37.65
C GLY A 332 4.18 -22.23 38.45
N LEU A 333 3.31 -21.22 38.45
CA LEU A 333 2.01 -21.25 39.11
C LEU A 333 0.89 -21.67 38.14
N PRO A 334 -0.18 -22.34 38.62
CA PRO A 334 -1.35 -22.65 37.80
C PRO A 334 -1.99 -21.39 37.19
N GLU A 335 -2.57 -21.54 36.00
CA GLU A 335 -3.05 -20.44 35.16
C GLU A 335 -4.02 -19.48 35.85
N GLU A 336 -4.95 -19.99 36.66
CA GLU A 336 -5.87 -19.14 37.43
C GLU A 336 -5.16 -18.24 38.44
N GLN A 337 -4.08 -18.72 39.07
CA GLN A 337 -3.30 -17.92 40.01
C GLN A 337 -2.43 -16.90 39.28
N ARG A 338 -1.88 -17.25 38.11
CA ARG A 338 -1.15 -16.31 37.23
C ARG A 338 -2.06 -15.17 36.79
N LYS A 339 -3.27 -15.48 36.31
CA LYS A 339 -4.26 -14.48 35.88
C LYS A 339 -4.69 -13.55 37.02
N ARG A 340 -4.81 -14.08 38.25
CA ARG A 340 -5.10 -13.27 39.44
C ARG A 340 -3.93 -12.34 39.81
N MET A 341 -2.70 -12.83 39.78
CA MET A 341 -1.51 -12.04 40.10
C MET A 341 -1.26 -10.95 39.05
N ALA A 342 -1.47 -11.26 37.77
CA ALA A 342 -1.41 -10.28 36.69
C ALA A 342 -2.46 -9.17 36.87
N ARG A 343 -3.72 -9.53 37.16
CA ARG A 343 -4.79 -8.54 37.43
C ARG A 343 -4.48 -7.66 38.64
N GLN A 344 -3.94 -8.24 39.70
CA GLN A 344 -3.55 -7.48 40.89
C GLN A 344 -2.39 -6.53 40.62
N ALA A 345 -1.39 -6.96 39.85
CA ALA A 345 -0.24 -6.14 39.46
C ALA A 345 -0.65 -4.98 38.53
N VAL A 346 -1.53 -5.23 37.55
CA VAL A 346 -2.07 -4.16 36.68
C VAL A 346 -2.84 -3.13 37.50
N GLY A 347 -3.64 -3.57 38.48
CA GLY A 347 -4.36 -2.67 39.39
C GLY A 347 -3.44 -1.85 40.29
N GLU A 348 -2.29 -2.39 40.70
CA GLU A 348 -1.29 -1.67 41.48
C GLU A 348 -0.53 -0.64 40.64
N VAL A 349 -0.18 -0.98 39.39
CA VAL A 349 0.46 -0.05 38.44
C VAL A 349 -0.49 1.10 38.07
N MET A 350 -1.77 0.82 37.84
CA MET A 350 -2.78 1.86 37.57
C MET A 350 -3.02 2.80 38.76
N LYS A 351 -2.64 2.40 39.97
CA LYS A 351 -2.76 3.23 41.18
C LYS A 351 -1.52 4.11 41.42
N GLU A 352 -0.40 3.78 40.79
CA GLU A 352 0.86 4.52 40.88
C GLU A 352 1.10 5.48 39.69
N LEU A 353 0.28 5.41 38.65
CA LEU A 353 0.18 6.39 37.57
C LEU A 353 -0.63 7.62 38.03
#